data_AF-A0A7S3R8P5-F1
#
_entry.id   AF-A0A7S3R8P5-F1
#
_cell.length_a   1.000
_cell.length_b   1.000
_cell.length_c   1.000
_cell.angle_alpha   90.00
_cell.angle_beta   90.00
_cell.angle_gamma   90.00
#
_symmetry.space_group_name_H-M   'P 1'
#
loop_
_entity.id
_entity.type
_entity.pdbx_description
1 polymer ?
#
loop_
_entity_poly.entity_id
_entity_poly.type
_entity_poly.pdbx_seq_one_letter_code
_entity_poly.pdbx_strand_id
1 'polypeptide(L)'
;MPDPWASLAAFYLDDSLSDCNIVFVPKQQVQGSGSGTGTNKGKKRKHSGEGEQLPVLETMPGHRIVLAACSPYFQALFVRWKQGSDQQVTVEYDGPDDLAAAKACIKTLYLQTPPSNEDLSTDAGSVFPLLLKMIDWADLWQAPTCTELCISSLVAQRLDSLCPEHINSMLVQLPESLRSTPLNSKVEGFCLRWLLYTFGDMWVTVTTEAKRAAFCNLCPAAVELWMGSDQLAGVENEVAVLVTLWHAGQQGQAASDASLRHLSELLRVKNLAPSTRVDPLLGLPWFQHNAALKKLIVLAGSGWCLAEVASEDQIEFPPAWFAEPRCGTLRSVSPPLASRCQHVWRISTADFAALINKAKTTTRYQELASSTIFCKGAFFKGALVLRHGNEEGELYLGLSFRTAGDSAYPRPIIQRVKYSMGFEEQGERVTLAKQAAFFDQEGWIEYAKSFAAELIDWEEGVQQPADGFFTFFFIVHMVE
;
A
#
# COMPACT_ATOMS: atom_id res chain seq x y z
N MET A 1 -30.09 -35.51 22.95
CA MET A 1 -30.83 -35.66 21.69
C MET A 1 -29.85 -35.36 20.57
N PRO A 2 -29.81 -36.13 19.47
CA PRO A 2 -29.00 -35.77 18.31
C PRO A 2 -29.43 -34.38 17.81
N ASP A 3 -28.48 -33.61 17.28
CA ASP A 3 -28.74 -32.31 16.69
C ASP A 3 -29.70 -32.50 15.49
N PRO A 4 -30.92 -31.92 15.52
CA PRO A 4 -31.87 -32.07 14.43
C PRO A 4 -31.32 -31.58 13.09
N TRP A 5 -30.36 -30.65 13.10
CA TRP A 5 -29.67 -30.19 11.89
C TRP A 5 -28.81 -31.27 11.23
N ALA A 6 -28.13 -32.10 12.02
CA ALA A 6 -27.30 -33.18 11.49
C ALA A 6 -28.12 -34.23 10.73
N SER A 7 -29.36 -34.50 11.18
CA SER A 7 -30.27 -35.40 10.46
C SER A 7 -30.79 -34.78 9.15
N LEU A 8 -31.09 -33.47 9.14
CA LEU A 8 -31.50 -32.77 7.92
C LEU A 8 -30.38 -32.68 6.89
N ALA A 9 -29.14 -32.47 7.34
CA ALA A 9 -27.95 -32.50 6.49
C ALA A 9 -27.75 -33.89 5.85
N ALA A 10 -27.95 -34.97 6.61
CA ALA A 10 -27.86 -36.33 6.07
C ALA A 10 -28.93 -36.59 5.00
N PHE A 11 -30.17 -36.17 5.22
CA PHE A 11 -31.24 -36.33 4.22
C PHE A 11 -30.95 -35.56 2.93
N TYR A 12 -30.33 -34.38 3.04
CA TYR A 12 -29.88 -33.60 1.89
C TYR A 12 -28.76 -34.29 1.11
N LEU A 13 -27.77 -34.89 1.78
CA LEU A 13 -26.67 -35.59 1.11
C LEU A 13 -27.11 -36.87 0.40
N ASP A 14 -28.17 -37.52 0.90
CA ASP A 14 -28.75 -38.74 0.32
C ASP A 14 -29.91 -38.45 -0.65
N ASP A 15 -30.16 -37.18 -1.00
CA ASP A 15 -31.26 -36.69 -1.85
C ASP A 15 -32.68 -37.15 -1.40
N SER A 16 -32.80 -37.60 -0.15
CA SER A 16 -34.03 -38.16 0.39
C SER A 16 -34.99 -37.07 0.87
N LEU A 17 -36.29 -37.29 0.72
CA LEU A 17 -37.35 -36.38 1.19
C LEU A 17 -37.34 -34.96 0.59
N SER A 18 -36.57 -34.73 -0.47
CA SER A 18 -36.58 -33.48 -1.24
C SER A 18 -37.98 -33.19 -1.80
N ASP A 19 -38.48 -31.98 -1.57
CA ASP A 19 -39.81 -31.49 -2.00
C ASP A 19 -39.72 -30.27 -2.95
N CYS A 20 -38.50 -29.91 -3.35
CA CYS A 20 -38.23 -28.97 -4.44
C CYS A 20 -36.88 -29.25 -5.11
N ASN A 21 -36.72 -28.79 -6.33
CA ASN A 21 -35.45 -28.81 -7.06
C ASN A 21 -35.00 -27.39 -7.32
N ILE A 22 -33.75 -27.08 -7.02
CA ILE A 22 -33.10 -25.83 -7.38
C ILE A 22 -32.43 -26.03 -8.73
N VAL A 23 -32.89 -25.30 -9.74
CA VAL A 23 -32.42 -25.38 -11.12
C VAL A 23 -31.56 -24.16 -11.40
N PHE A 24 -30.31 -24.39 -11.78
CA PHE A 24 -29.38 -23.31 -12.12
C PHE A 24 -29.41 -23.05 -13.62
N VAL A 25 -29.63 -21.80 -14.00
CA VAL A 25 -29.75 -21.38 -15.39
C VAL A 25 -28.70 -20.30 -15.69
N PRO A 26 -27.83 -20.48 -16.69
CA PRO A 26 -26.92 -19.43 -17.09
C PRO A 26 -27.69 -18.26 -17.70
N LYS A 27 -27.32 -17.02 -17.36
CA LYS A 27 -27.97 -15.78 -17.85
C LYS A 27 -27.80 -15.49 -19.36
N GLN A 28 -27.39 -16.44 -20.20
CA GLN A 28 -26.97 -16.15 -21.59
C GLN A 28 -28.03 -15.41 -22.46
N GLN A 29 -27.58 -14.23 -22.92
CA GLN A 29 -27.85 -13.51 -24.18
C GLN A 29 -29.30 -13.12 -24.56
N VAL A 30 -29.83 -12.05 -23.93
CA VAL A 30 -31.04 -11.33 -24.42
C VAL A 30 -30.72 -10.18 -25.41
N GLN A 31 -29.46 -9.98 -25.83
CA GLN A 31 -29.15 -9.01 -26.89
C GLN A 31 -29.12 -9.68 -28.27
N GLY A 32 -30.28 -9.78 -28.92
CA GLY A 32 -30.34 -10.21 -30.32
C GLY A 32 -31.69 -10.67 -30.88
N SER A 33 -32.82 -10.06 -30.54
CA SER A 33 -34.04 -10.24 -31.35
C SER A 33 -34.88 -8.96 -31.40
N GLY A 34 -34.29 -7.94 -32.02
CA GLY A 34 -35.05 -6.81 -32.56
C GLY A 34 -35.92 -7.27 -33.72
N SER A 35 -37.24 -7.23 -33.49
CA SER A 35 -38.30 -6.85 -34.41
C SER A 35 -37.92 -6.75 -35.91
N GLY A 36 -38.30 -7.76 -36.68
CA GLY A 36 -38.29 -7.73 -38.14
C GLY A 36 -39.53 -8.44 -38.71
N THR A 37 -40.64 -7.72 -38.82
CA THR A 37 -41.77 -8.09 -39.67
C THR A 37 -41.31 -8.22 -41.11
N GLY A 38 -41.37 -9.42 -41.68
CA GLY A 38 -40.98 -9.64 -43.08
C GLY A 38 -41.36 -11.02 -43.60
N THR A 39 -42.56 -11.11 -44.18
CA THR A 39 -43.01 -12.23 -45.00
C THR A 39 -42.08 -12.47 -46.21
N ASN A 40 -41.51 -13.67 -46.38
CA ASN A 40 -41.66 -14.49 -47.59
C ASN A 40 -40.77 -15.75 -47.65
N LYS A 41 -41.45 -16.87 -47.93
CA LYS A 41 -41.13 -17.96 -48.87
C LYS A 41 -39.66 -18.37 -49.10
N GLY A 42 -39.37 -19.58 -48.60
CA GLY A 42 -38.92 -20.70 -49.44
C GLY A 42 -37.48 -20.70 -49.94
N LYS A 43 -36.59 -21.42 -49.24
CA LYS A 43 -35.54 -22.21 -49.90
C LYS A 43 -34.96 -23.28 -48.97
N LYS A 44 -35.14 -24.55 -49.35
CA LYS A 44 -34.39 -25.70 -48.83
C LYS A 44 -32.89 -25.44 -49.00
N ARG A 45 -32.15 -25.39 -47.90
CA ARG A 45 -30.71 -25.67 -47.86
C ARG A 45 -30.46 -26.66 -46.71
N LYS A 46 -30.03 -27.87 -47.09
CA LYS A 46 -29.35 -28.83 -46.23
C LYS A 46 -28.05 -28.17 -45.77
N HIS A 47 -27.95 -27.85 -44.49
CA HIS A 47 -26.68 -27.82 -43.78
C HIS A 47 -26.79 -28.77 -42.60
N SER A 48 -25.83 -29.67 -42.53
CA SER A 48 -25.52 -30.54 -41.40
C SER A 48 -25.33 -29.68 -40.14
N GLY A 49 -26.31 -29.74 -39.24
CA GLY A 49 -26.21 -29.12 -37.92
C GLY A 49 -25.39 -30.02 -37.00
N GLU A 50 -24.21 -29.55 -36.63
CA GLU A 50 -23.58 -29.89 -35.37
C GLU A 50 -24.58 -29.59 -34.25
N GLY A 51 -24.70 -30.53 -33.31
CA GLY A 51 -25.68 -30.43 -32.23
C GLY A 51 -25.47 -29.16 -31.43
N GLU A 52 -26.46 -28.27 -31.48
CA GLU A 52 -26.71 -27.26 -30.47
C GLU A 52 -26.89 -28.02 -29.14
N GLN A 53 -25.80 -28.18 -28.39
CA GLN A 53 -25.86 -28.71 -27.03
C GLN A 53 -26.67 -27.70 -26.22
N LEU A 54 -27.95 -28.03 -25.97
CA LEU A 54 -28.75 -27.35 -24.96
C LEU A 54 -27.91 -27.25 -23.68
N PRO A 55 -27.85 -26.07 -23.03
CA PRO A 55 -27.06 -25.90 -21.82
C PRO A 55 -27.52 -26.95 -20.81
N VAL A 56 -26.56 -27.73 -20.29
CA VAL A 56 -26.83 -28.72 -19.24
C VAL A 56 -27.37 -27.97 -18.04
N LEU A 57 -28.67 -28.09 -17.78
CA LEU A 57 -29.31 -27.53 -16.61
C LEU A 57 -28.86 -28.33 -15.39
N GLU A 58 -28.02 -27.71 -14.56
CA GLU A 58 -27.62 -28.31 -13.31
C GLU A 58 -28.72 -28.14 -12.28
N THR A 59 -28.98 -29.20 -11.52
CA THR A 59 -30.05 -29.21 -10.51
C THR A 59 -29.51 -29.70 -9.17
N MET A 60 -30.08 -29.18 -8.09
CA MET A 60 -29.82 -29.64 -6.73
C MET A 60 -31.13 -29.90 -6.01
N PRO A 61 -31.27 -31.02 -5.30
CA PRO A 61 -32.45 -31.26 -4.48
C PRO A 61 -32.49 -30.29 -3.29
N GLY A 62 -33.69 -30.02 -2.80
CA GLY A 62 -33.93 -29.07 -1.73
C GLY A 62 -35.18 -29.41 -0.93
N HIS A 63 -35.15 -28.95 0.32
CA HIS A 63 -36.22 -29.06 1.30
C HIS A 63 -36.75 -27.65 1.58
N ARG A 64 -37.98 -27.36 1.17
CA ARG A 64 -38.59 -26.02 1.30
C ARG A 64 -38.56 -25.53 2.73
N ILE A 65 -38.84 -26.41 3.70
CA ILE A 65 -38.84 -26.07 5.13
C ILE A 65 -37.45 -25.62 5.60
N VAL A 66 -36.39 -26.25 5.12
CA VAL A 66 -35.01 -25.92 5.51
C VAL A 66 -34.58 -24.60 4.89
N LEU A 67 -34.80 -24.46 3.58
CA LEU A 67 -34.48 -23.23 2.85
C LEU A 67 -35.26 -22.02 3.41
N ALA A 68 -36.55 -22.17 3.69
CA ALA A 68 -37.37 -21.12 4.31
C ALA A 68 -36.94 -20.77 5.73
N ALA A 69 -36.50 -21.76 6.51
CA ALA A 69 -36.02 -21.52 7.87
C ALA A 69 -34.69 -20.74 7.89
N CYS A 70 -33.84 -20.90 6.87
CA CYS A 70 -32.53 -20.27 6.81
C CYS A 70 -32.51 -18.92 6.08
N SER A 71 -33.56 -18.59 5.34
CA SER A 71 -33.56 -17.46 4.42
C SER A 71 -34.99 -16.89 4.24
N PRO A 72 -35.21 -15.61 4.61
CA PRO A 72 -36.44 -14.89 4.33
C PRO A 72 -36.76 -14.82 2.82
N TYR A 73 -35.75 -14.83 1.95
CA TYR A 73 -35.93 -14.88 0.50
C TYR A 73 -36.68 -16.17 0.10
N PHE A 74 -36.19 -17.34 0.52
CA PHE A 74 -36.85 -18.61 0.22
C PHE A 74 -38.20 -18.73 0.93
N GLN A 75 -38.33 -18.20 2.16
CA GLN A 75 -39.61 -18.14 2.84
C GLN A 75 -40.65 -17.36 2.02
N ALA A 76 -40.30 -16.18 1.53
CA ALA A 76 -41.18 -15.36 0.71
C ALA A 76 -41.50 -16.02 -0.64
N LEU A 77 -40.52 -16.71 -1.25
CA LEU A 77 -40.68 -17.46 -2.48
C LEU A 77 -41.74 -18.57 -2.33
N PHE A 78 -41.64 -19.38 -1.28
CA PHE A 78 -42.52 -20.53 -1.07
C PHE A 78 -43.90 -20.17 -0.54
N VAL A 79 -44.06 -19.07 0.19
CA VAL A 79 -45.39 -18.58 0.61
C VAL A 79 -46.27 -18.25 -0.60
N ARG A 80 -45.67 -17.88 -1.74
CA ARG A 80 -46.38 -17.54 -2.98
C ARG A 80 -46.68 -18.75 -3.87
N TRP A 81 -46.17 -19.93 -3.54
CA TRP A 81 -46.41 -21.14 -4.33
C TRP A 81 -47.83 -21.64 -4.10
N LYS A 82 -48.59 -21.80 -5.19
CA LYS A 82 -49.91 -22.43 -5.14
C LYS A 82 -49.72 -23.94 -5.01
N GLN A 83 -50.63 -24.62 -4.30
CA GLN A 83 -50.66 -26.08 -4.30
C GLN A 83 -50.69 -26.60 -5.76
N GLY A 84 -49.66 -27.37 -6.14
CA GLY A 84 -49.53 -27.94 -7.49
C GLY A 84 -48.72 -27.12 -8.50
N SER A 85 -48.14 -25.96 -8.13
CA SER A 85 -47.17 -25.28 -9.01
C SER A 85 -45.84 -26.04 -9.07
N ASP A 86 -45.12 -25.90 -10.19
CA ASP A 86 -43.81 -26.49 -10.43
C ASP A 86 -42.92 -26.36 -9.19
N GLN A 87 -42.41 -27.51 -8.73
CA GLN A 87 -41.60 -27.63 -7.52
C GLN A 87 -40.16 -27.16 -7.75
N GLN A 88 -39.96 -26.16 -8.59
CA GLN A 88 -38.65 -25.73 -9.08
C GLN A 88 -38.34 -24.30 -8.66
N VAL A 89 -37.16 -24.11 -8.05
CA VAL A 89 -36.57 -22.80 -7.76
C VAL A 89 -35.53 -22.52 -8.82
N THR A 90 -35.72 -21.49 -9.63
CA THR A 90 -34.73 -21.09 -10.64
C THR A 90 -33.71 -20.12 -10.04
N VAL A 91 -32.43 -20.42 -10.21
CA VAL A 91 -31.30 -19.56 -9.81
C VAL A 91 -30.53 -19.19 -11.07
N GLU A 92 -30.51 -17.90 -11.40
CA GLU A 92 -29.81 -17.38 -12.57
C GLU A 92 -28.36 -17.00 -12.21
N TYR A 93 -27.38 -17.46 -12.99
CA TYR A 93 -25.96 -17.23 -12.71
C TYR A 93 -25.19 -16.70 -13.94
N ASP A 94 -24.10 -15.96 -13.69
CA ASP A 94 -23.32 -15.26 -14.72
C ASP A 94 -22.11 -16.07 -15.26
N GLY A 95 -21.66 -17.10 -14.54
CA GLY A 95 -20.54 -17.94 -14.96
C GLY A 95 -20.24 -19.12 -14.01
N PRO A 96 -19.21 -19.95 -14.29
CA PRO A 96 -18.93 -21.17 -13.53
C PRO A 96 -18.62 -20.92 -12.05
N ASP A 97 -17.85 -19.87 -11.74
CA ASP A 97 -17.54 -19.49 -10.35
C ASP A 97 -18.78 -19.00 -9.60
N ASP A 98 -19.70 -18.33 -10.30
CA ASP A 98 -20.94 -17.83 -9.71
C ASP A 98 -21.92 -18.98 -9.41
N LEU A 99 -21.99 -19.95 -10.32
CA LEU A 99 -22.67 -21.21 -10.10
C LEU A 99 -22.08 -21.96 -8.90
N ALA A 100 -20.76 -22.11 -8.84
CA ALA A 100 -20.08 -22.76 -7.72
C ALA A 100 -20.39 -22.07 -6.39
N ALA A 101 -20.37 -20.72 -6.35
CA ALA A 101 -20.70 -19.94 -5.15
C ALA A 101 -22.15 -20.17 -4.71
N ALA A 102 -23.10 -20.10 -5.65
CA ALA A 102 -24.52 -20.30 -5.36
C ALA A 102 -24.77 -21.70 -4.77
N LYS A 103 -24.16 -22.73 -5.36
CA LYS A 103 -24.24 -24.12 -4.87
C LYS A 103 -23.62 -24.28 -3.49
N ALA A 104 -22.43 -23.73 -3.28
CA ALA A 104 -21.75 -23.75 -1.99
C ALA A 104 -22.60 -23.06 -0.92
N CYS A 105 -23.25 -21.93 -1.24
CA CYS A 105 -24.17 -21.25 -0.33
C CYS A 105 -25.33 -22.15 0.08
N ILE A 106 -26.01 -22.81 -0.87
CA ILE A 106 -27.10 -23.74 -0.56
C ILE A 106 -26.60 -24.86 0.34
N LYS A 107 -25.45 -25.47 0.03
CA LYS A 107 -24.85 -26.52 0.86
C LYS A 107 -24.54 -26.00 2.27
N THR A 108 -24.02 -24.79 2.42
CA THR A 108 -23.79 -24.15 3.73
C THR A 108 -25.10 -23.92 4.50
N LEU A 109 -26.21 -23.58 3.84
CA LEU A 109 -27.52 -23.53 4.50
C LEU A 109 -27.90 -24.89 5.10
N TYR A 110 -27.53 -26.00 4.46
CA TYR A 110 -27.81 -27.33 4.98
C TYR A 110 -26.85 -27.79 6.08
N LEU A 111 -25.56 -27.56 5.88
CA LEU A 111 -24.54 -28.11 6.76
C LEU A 111 -24.30 -27.23 7.99
N GLN A 112 -24.65 -25.94 7.94
CA GLN A 112 -24.38 -24.97 9.00
C GLN A 112 -22.90 -24.92 9.40
N THR A 113 -22.02 -25.32 8.49
CA THR A 113 -20.57 -25.30 8.65
C THR A 113 -19.94 -24.34 7.65
N PRO A 114 -18.76 -23.79 7.97
CA PRO A 114 -18.00 -23.02 7.00
C PRO A 114 -17.77 -23.83 5.72
N PRO A 115 -17.81 -23.20 4.54
CA PRO A 115 -17.58 -23.92 3.29
C PRO A 115 -16.20 -24.58 3.31
N SER A 116 -16.15 -25.86 2.97
CA SER A 116 -14.91 -26.63 2.99
C SER A 116 -14.01 -26.25 1.81
N ASN A 117 -12.70 -26.45 1.91
CA ASN A 117 -11.80 -26.19 0.78
C ASN A 117 -12.12 -27.06 -0.45
N GLU A 118 -12.73 -28.23 -0.27
CA GLU A 118 -13.19 -29.10 -1.35
C GLU A 118 -14.42 -28.52 -2.05
N ASP A 119 -15.34 -27.91 -1.30
CA ASP A 119 -16.47 -27.17 -1.85
C ASP A 119 -16.04 -25.90 -2.59
N LEU A 120 -14.85 -25.39 -2.22
CA LEU A 120 -14.30 -24.14 -2.74
C LEU A 120 -13.23 -24.36 -3.80
N SER A 121 -12.84 -25.60 -4.11
CA SER A 121 -11.82 -25.89 -5.11
C SER A 121 -12.44 -25.86 -6.50
N THR A 122 -12.16 -24.80 -7.25
CA THR A 122 -12.21 -24.85 -8.72
C THR A 122 -10.84 -25.30 -9.23
N ASP A 123 -10.80 -25.98 -10.37
CA ASP A 123 -9.56 -26.44 -11.04
C ASP A 123 -8.55 -25.30 -11.37
N ALA A 124 -8.89 -24.03 -11.08
CA ALA A 124 -8.22 -22.86 -11.59
C ALA A 124 -7.87 -21.74 -10.58
N GLY A 125 -8.23 -21.78 -9.28
CA GLY A 125 -7.90 -20.60 -8.48
C GLY A 125 -8.21 -20.59 -6.98
N SER A 126 -7.57 -19.62 -6.34
CA SER A 126 -7.74 -19.13 -4.97
C SER A 126 -9.18 -19.30 -4.44
N VAL A 127 -9.33 -19.78 -3.20
CA VAL A 127 -10.61 -19.89 -2.47
C VAL A 127 -11.30 -18.52 -2.26
N PHE A 128 -10.52 -17.45 -2.36
CA PHE A 128 -10.94 -16.10 -1.96
C PHE A 128 -12.04 -15.47 -2.82
N PRO A 129 -11.95 -15.44 -4.18
CA PRO A 129 -12.99 -14.84 -5.01
C PRO A 129 -14.33 -15.58 -4.89
N LEU A 130 -14.28 -16.89 -4.62
CA LEU A 130 -15.47 -17.70 -4.42
C LEU A 130 -16.18 -17.33 -3.11
N LEU A 131 -15.44 -17.13 -2.02
CA LEU A 131 -16.00 -16.65 -0.74
C LEU A 131 -16.69 -15.29 -0.88
N LEU A 132 -16.13 -14.36 -1.67
CA LEU A 132 -16.78 -13.07 -1.92
C LEU A 132 -18.11 -13.24 -2.68
N LYS A 133 -18.13 -14.07 -3.74
CA LYS A 133 -19.38 -14.39 -4.45
C LYS A 133 -20.40 -15.09 -3.56
N MET A 134 -19.95 -15.96 -2.65
CA MET A 134 -20.83 -16.59 -1.67
C MET A 134 -21.47 -15.55 -0.74
N ILE A 135 -20.72 -14.51 -0.33
CA ILE A 135 -21.26 -13.41 0.47
C ILE A 135 -22.35 -12.66 -0.34
N ASP A 136 -22.15 -12.42 -1.63
CA ASP A 136 -23.15 -11.78 -2.49
C ASP A 136 -24.44 -12.61 -2.58
N TRP A 137 -24.33 -13.94 -2.77
CA TRP A 137 -25.49 -14.84 -2.77
C TRP A 137 -26.17 -14.92 -1.42
N ALA A 138 -25.40 -14.98 -0.34
CA ALA A 138 -25.93 -15.01 1.02
C ALA A 138 -26.68 -13.71 1.35
N ASP A 139 -26.17 -12.56 0.90
CA ASP A 139 -26.85 -11.28 1.05
C ASP A 139 -28.15 -11.22 0.20
N LEU A 140 -28.06 -11.62 -1.07
CA LEU A 140 -29.22 -11.66 -1.98
C LEU A 140 -30.35 -12.54 -1.43
N TRP A 141 -29.99 -13.71 -0.87
CA TRP A 141 -30.94 -14.62 -0.24
C TRP A 141 -31.24 -14.25 1.22
N GLN A 142 -30.67 -13.17 1.75
CA GLN A 142 -30.85 -12.74 3.14
C GLN A 142 -30.57 -13.88 4.14
N ALA A 143 -29.50 -14.63 3.93
CA ALA A 143 -29.11 -15.78 4.73
C ALA A 143 -27.99 -15.42 5.72
N PRO A 144 -28.30 -14.80 6.88
CA PRO A 144 -27.31 -14.19 7.77
C PRO A 144 -26.29 -15.20 8.32
N THR A 145 -26.70 -16.44 8.59
CA THR A 145 -25.78 -17.48 9.07
C THR A 145 -24.75 -17.84 8.01
N CYS A 146 -25.16 -17.93 6.74
CA CYS A 146 -24.23 -18.16 5.63
C CYS A 146 -23.26 -16.98 5.48
N THR A 147 -23.76 -15.75 5.53
CA THR A 147 -22.91 -14.54 5.50
C THR A 147 -21.88 -14.53 6.62
N GLU A 148 -22.28 -14.85 7.86
CA GLU A 148 -21.39 -14.89 9.01
C GLU A 148 -20.32 -15.98 8.88
N LEU A 149 -20.68 -17.18 8.41
CA LEU A 149 -19.74 -18.27 8.16
C LEU A 149 -18.74 -17.91 7.05
N CYS A 150 -19.20 -17.34 5.94
CA CYS A 150 -18.34 -16.89 4.84
C CYS A 150 -17.35 -15.82 5.28
N ILE A 151 -17.82 -14.80 6.02
CA ILE A 151 -16.95 -13.75 6.56
C ILE A 151 -15.96 -14.34 7.57
N SER A 152 -16.39 -15.28 8.41
CA SER A 152 -15.50 -15.94 9.37
C SER A 152 -14.40 -16.73 8.66
N SER A 153 -14.72 -17.44 7.58
CA SER A 153 -13.73 -18.12 6.73
C SER A 153 -12.79 -17.14 6.02
N LEU A 154 -13.30 -16.00 5.56
CA LEU A 154 -12.53 -14.96 4.90
C LEU A 154 -11.50 -14.34 5.84
N VAL A 155 -11.90 -14.00 7.07
CA VAL A 155 -10.99 -13.38 8.07
C VAL A 155 -10.09 -14.39 8.79
N ALA A 156 -10.35 -15.69 8.63
CA ALA A 156 -9.49 -16.78 9.12
C ALA A 156 -8.31 -17.07 8.18
N GLN A 157 -8.29 -16.49 6.97
CA GLN A 157 -7.17 -16.63 6.03
C GLN A 157 -5.88 -16.07 6.63
N ARG A 158 -4.76 -16.69 6.28
CA ARG A 158 -3.46 -16.20 6.74
C ARG A 158 -3.09 -14.92 6.01
N LEU A 159 -2.47 -13.98 6.72
CA LEU A 159 -2.11 -12.67 6.15
C LEU A 159 -1.03 -12.79 5.06
N ASP A 160 -0.13 -13.76 5.17
CA ASP A 160 0.99 -13.98 4.24
C ASP A 160 0.56 -14.57 2.88
N SER A 161 -0.63 -15.16 2.79
CA SER A 161 -1.18 -15.67 1.53
C SER A 161 -1.96 -14.63 0.72
N LEU A 162 -2.14 -13.41 1.25
CA LEU A 162 -2.95 -12.38 0.64
C LEU A 162 -2.10 -11.37 -0.16
N CYS A 163 -2.73 -10.80 -1.19
CA CYS A 163 -2.16 -9.78 -2.06
C CYS A 163 -3.06 -8.52 -2.06
N PRO A 164 -2.58 -7.37 -2.57
CA PRO A 164 -3.38 -6.14 -2.62
C PRO A 164 -4.75 -6.31 -3.29
N GLU A 165 -4.85 -7.12 -4.35
CA GLU A 165 -6.08 -7.36 -5.11
C GLU A 165 -7.16 -8.02 -4.25
N HIS A 166 -6.77 -8.93 -3.36
CA HIS A 166 -7.69 -9.54 -2.39
C HIS A 166 -8.27 -8.47 -1.45
N ILE A 167 -7.42 -7.61 -0.87
CA ILE A 167 -7.86 -6.56 0.05
C ILE A 167 -8.75 -5.52 -0.64
N ASN A 168 -8.40 -5.14 -1.86
CA ASN A 168 -9.21 -4.24 -2.67
C ASN A 168 -10.60 -4.84 -2.92
N SER A 169 -10.66 -6.13 -3.24
CA SER A 169 -11.93 -6.82 -3.49
C SER A 169 -12.79 -6.86 -2.23
N MET A 170 -12.22 -7.12 -1.04
CA MET A 170 -12.97 -7.07 0.22
C MET A 170 -13.58 -5.71 0.51
N LEU A 171 -12.81 -4.63 0.34
CA LEU A 171 -13.27 -3.29 0.70
C LEU A 171 -14.25 -2.70 -0.34
N VAL A 172 -14.18 -3.15 -1.59
CA VAL A 172 -15.01 -2.61 -2.68
C VAL A 172 -16.25 -3.47 -2.93
N GLN A 173 -16.12 -4.80 -2.94
CA GLN A 173 -17.16 -5.72 -3.40
C GLN A 173 -18.12 -6.17 -2.29
N LEU A 174 -17.85 -5.85 -1.02
CA LEU A 174 -18.79 -6.19 0.04
C LEU A 174 -20.16 -5.51 -0.17
N PRO A 175 -21.27 -6.28 -0.07
CA PRO A 175 -22.62 -5.75 -0.19
C PRO A 175 -22.89 -4.57 0.76
N GLU A 176 -23.64 -3.58 0.27
CA GLU A 176 -23.93 -2.35 1.02
C GLU A 176 -24.72 -2.62 2.31
N SER A 177 -25.61 -3.62 2.29
CA SER A 177 -26.33 -4.13 3.45
C SER A 177 -25.41 -4.51 4.62
N LEU A 178 -24.20 -5.02 4.32
CA LEU A 178 -23.23 -5.48 5.31
C LEU A 178 -22.39 -4.35 5.88
N ARG A 179 -22.24 -3.22 5.19
CA ARG A 179 -21.39 -2.10 5.62
C ARG A 179 -21.77 -1.52 6.98
N SER A 180 -23.07 -1.57 7.31
CA SER A 180 -23.61 -1.08 8.59
C SER A 180 -23.60 -2.13 9.72
N THR A 181 -23.16 -3.34 9.45
CA THR A 181 -23.20 -4.46 10.39
C THR A 181 -21.88 -4.61 11.16
N PRO A 182 -21.89 -5.25 12.35
CA PRO A 182 -20.65 -5.59 13.05
C PRO A 182 -19.74 -6.54 12.25
N LEU A 183 -20.26 -7.24 11.23
CA LEU A 183 -19.45 -8.09 10.37
C LEU A 183 -18.49 -7.26 9.50
N ASN A 184 -18.90 -6.08 9.03
CA ASN A 184 -18.00 -5.18 8.30
C ASN A 184 -16.81 -4.75 9.16
N SER A 185 -17.03 -4.46 10.45
CA SER A 185 -15.93 -4.13 11.36
C SER A 185 -14.91 -5.27 11.53
N LYS A 186 -15.35 -6.54 11.45
CA LYS A 186 -14.44 -7.70 11.45
C LYS A 186 -13.60 -7.73 10.17
N VAL A 187 -14.21 -7.43 9.02
CA VAL A 187 -13.53 -7.38 7.72
C VAL A 187 -12.56 -6.21 7.66
N GLU A 188 -12.98 -4.99 7.98
CA GLU A 188 -12.11 -3.81 8.05
C GLU A 188 -10.97 -4.04 9.03
N GLY A 189 -11.23 -4.60 10.22
CA GLY A 189 -10.19 -4.94 11.18
C GLY A 189 -9.19 -5.96 10.64
N PHE A 190 -9.64 -6.93 9.83
CA PHE A 190 -8.75 -7.88 9.15
C PHE A 190 -7.93 -7.21 8.04
N CYS A 191 -8.56 -6.42 7.17
CA CYS A 191 -7.87 -5.65 6.12
C CYS A 191 -6.84 -4.70 6.72
N LEU A 192 -7.18 -4.01 7.81
CA LEU A 192 -6.25 -3.13 8.51
C LEU A 192 -5.05 -3.91 9.08
N ARG A 193 -5.27 -5.07 9.71
CA ARG A 193 -4.15 -5.92 10.17
C ARG A 193 -3.23 -6.32 9.03
N TRP A 194 -3.78 -6.67 7.87
CA TRP A 194 -2.97 -6.98 6.69
C TRP A 194 -2.20 -5.76 6.19
N LEU A 195 -2.84 -4.60 6.07
CA LEU A 195 -2.23 -3.35 5.62
C LEU A 195 -1.07 -2.93 6.54
N LEU A 196 -1.25 -3.04 7.86
CA LEU A 196 -0.21 -2.77 8.84
C LEU A 196 0.91 -3.82 8.80
N TYR A 197 0.59 -5.10 8.59
CA TYR A 197 1.58 -6.16 8.43
C TYR A 197 2.47 -5.93 7.20
N THR A 198 1.87 -5.56 6.07
CA THR A 198 2.57 -5.40 4.78
C THR A 198 3.29 -4.04 4.67
N PHE A 199 2.61 -2.97 5.08
CA PHE A 199 3.01 -1.57 4.84
C PHE A 199 3.13 -0.72 6.12
N GLY A 200 3.05 -1.32 7.31
CA GLY A 200 3.17 -0.59 8.58
C GLY A 200 4.57 -0.02 8.84
N ASP A 201 5.60 -0.65 8.27
CA ASP A 201 6.94 -0.03 8.16
C ASP A 201 6.99 0.85 6.91
N MET A 202 6.75 2.14 7.13
CA MET A 202 6.63 3.11 6.05
C MET A 202 7.96 3.34 5.34
N TRP A 203 9.08 3.32 6.06
CA TRP A 203 10.41 3.50 5.47
C TRP A 203 10.76 2.36 4.51
N VAL A 204 10.54 1.12 4.94
CA VAL A 204 10.73 -0.05 4.07
C VAL A 204 9.79 0.01 2.87
N THR A 205 8.53 0.43 3.07
CA THR A 205 7.57 0.57 1.97
C THR A 205 8.00 1.61 0.93
N VAL A 206 8.54 2.76 1.36
CA VAL A 206 9.05 3.79 0.44
C VAL A 206 10.27 3.31 -0.33
N THR A 207 11.23 2.69 0.36
CA THR A 207 12.53 2.30 -0.20
C THR A 207 12.46 1.04 -1.07
N THR A 208 11.63 0.06 -0.73
CA THR A 208 11.51 -1.20 -1.47
C THR A 208 10.55 -1.05 -2.66
N GLU A 209 11.07 -1.15 -3.88
CA GLU A 209 10.29 -1.02 -5.12
C GLU A 209 9.07 -1.95 -5.19
N ALA A 210 9.24 -3.23 -4.84
CA ALA A 210 8.14 -4.19 -4.84
C ALA A 210 7.00 -3.79 -3.87
N LYS A 211 7.33 -3.34 -2.66
CA LYS A 211 6.33 -2.87 -1.70
C LYS A 211 5.68 -1.57 -2.15
N ARG A 212 6.45 -0.64 -2.70
CA ARG A 212 5.93 0.61 -3.26
C ARG A 212 4.95 0.35 -4.40
N ALA A 213 5.30 -0.53 -5.34
CA ALA A 213 4.42 -0.92 -6.44
C ALA A 213 3.13 -1.59 -5.92
N ALA A 214 3.24 -2.50 -4.95
CA ALA A 214 2.09 -3.14 -4.32
C ALA A 214 1.18 -2.13 -3.58
N PHE A 215 1.77 -1.13 -2.91
CA PHE A 215 1.02 -0.06 -2.25
C PHE A 215 0.28 0.82 -3.26
N CYS A 216 0.91 1.16 -4.39
CA CYS A 216 0.27 1.94 -5.46
C CYS A 216 -0.91 1.21 -6.13
N ASN A 217 -1.02 -0.12 -5.96
CA ASN A 217 -2.14 -0.92 -6.44
C ASN A 217 -3.33 -0.97 -5.46
N LEU A 218 -3.23 -0.36 -4.28
CA LEU A 218 -4.34 -0.31 -3.32
C LEU A 218 -5.49 0.57 -3.82
N CYS A 219 -6.73 0.18 -3.52
CA CYS A 219 -7.91 1.01 -3.78
C CYS A 219 -7.98 2.18 -2.77
N PRO A 220 -8.73 3.25 -3.07
CA PRO A 220 -8.87 4.39 -2.16
C PRO A 220 -9.29 4.01 -0.73
N ALA A 221 -10.28 3.11 -0.61
CA ALA A 221 -10.75 2.64 0.70
C ALA A 221 -9.66 1.95 1.53
N ALA A 222 -8.74 1.23 0.88
CA ALA A 222 -7.61 0.60 1.58
C ALA A 222 -6.60 1.64 2.08
N VAL A 223 -6.34 2.67 1.28
CA VAL A 223 -5.43 3.77 1.66
C VAL A 223 -6.05 4.62 2.78
N GLU A 224 -7.35 4.90 2.71
CA GLU A 224 -8.11 5.58 3.77
C GLU A 224 -8.06 4.78 5.09
N LEU A 225 -8.31 3.47 5.02
CA LEU A 225 -8.23 2.59 6.20
C LEU A 225 -6.81 2.53 6.79
N TRP A 226 -5.78 2.42 5.94
CA TRP A 226 -4.39 2.44 6.36
C TRP A 226 -4.02 3.79 7.01
N MET A 227 -4.33 4.91 6.35
CA MET A 227 -4.04 6.27 6.79
C MET A 227 -4.88 6.70 8.00
N GLY A 228 -6.03 6.08 8.24
CA GLY A 228 -6.84 6.30 9.44
C GLY A 228 -6.25 5.67 10.71
N SER A 229 -5.30 4.74 10.56
CA SER A 229 -4.79 3.95 11.68
C SER A 229 -3.81 4.70 12.60
N ASP A 230 -4.08 4.67 13.90
CA ASP A 230 -3.15 5.13 14.95
C ASP A 230 -1.90 4.25 15.10
N GLN A 231 -1.90 3.05 14.51
CA GLN A 231 -0.86 2.04 14.72
C GLN A 231 0.30 2.13 13.72
N LEU A 232 0.28 3.06 12.76
CA LEU A 232 1.38 3.23 11.82
C LEU A 232 2.65 3.66 12.53
N ALA A 233 3.76 3.02 12.19
CA ALA A 233 5.07 3.37 12.72
C ALA A 233 5.86 4.23 11.72
N GLY A 234 6.16 5.47 12.11
CA GLY A 234 6.99 6.39 11.36
C GLY A 234 6.52 7.84 11.50
N VAL A 235 7.11 8.75 10.71
CA VAL A 235 6.74 10.18 10.74
C VAL A 235 5.61 10.42 9.74
N GLU A 236 4.81 11.46 9.99
CA GLU A 236 3.70 11.82 9.08
C GLU A 236 4.21 12.24 7.68
N ASN A 237 5.51 12.57 7.56
CA ASN A 237 6.12 12.87 6.27
C ASN A 237 6.13 11.65 5.35
N GLU A 238 6.44 10.46 5.88
CA GLU A 238 6.43 9.23 5.10
C GLU A 238 5.01 8.86 4.65
N VAL A 239 3.99 9.13 5.48
CA VAL A 239 2.57 9.00 5.10
C VAL A 239 2.29 9.89 3.88
N ALA A 240 2.65 11.18 3.96
CA ALA A 240 2.42 12.12 2.85
C ALA A 240 3.16 11.70 1.57
N VAL A 241 4.39 11.20 1.67
CA VAL A 241 5.17 10.69 0.54
C VAL A 241 4.49 9.46 -0.09
N LEU A 242 4.08 8.49 0.71
CA LEU A 242 3.42 7.27 0.22
C LEU A 242 2.08 7.56 -0.46
N VAL A 243 1.26 8.43 0.12
CA VAL A 243 -0.02 8.85 -0.50
C VAL A 243 0.23 9.60 -1.80
N THR A 244 1.28 10.41 -1.87
CA THR A 244 1.67 11.10 -3.12
C THR A 244 2.10 10.11 -4.20
N LEU A 245 2.88 9.09 -3.84
CA LEU A 245 3.28 8.02 -4.76
C LEU A 245 2.09 7.18 -5.22
N TRP A 246 1.16 6.86 -4.32
CA TRP A 246 -0.09 6.18 -4.64
C TRP A 246 -0.96 7.00 -5.58
N HIS A 247 -1.16 8.29 -5.29
CA HIS A 247 -1.92 9.23 -6.11
C HIS A 247 -1.34 9.36 -7.54
N ALA A 248 -0.02 9.29 -7.67
CA ALA A 248 0.63 9.27 -8.99
C ALA A 248 0.40 7.96 -9.76
N GLY A 249 0.03 6.87 -9.09
CA GLY A 249 -0.30 5.58 -9.68
C GLY A 249 -1.74 5.51 -10.24
N GLN A 250 -2.04 4.44 -10.96
CA GLN A 250 -3.31 4.27 -11.67
C GLN A 250 -4.53 4.32 -10.74
N GLN A 251 -4.47 3.62 -9.59
CA GLN A 251 -5.58 3.58 -8.63
C GLN A 251 -5.80 4.95 -7.96
N GLY A 252 -4.72 5.65 -7.66
CA GLY A 252 -4.78 6.97 -7.06
C GLY A 252 -5.30 8.05 -8.01
N GLN A 253 -4.93 7.99 -9.29
CA GLN A 253 -5.48 8.89 -10.32
C GLN A 253 -6.97 8.64 -10.59
N ALA A 254 -7.44 7.42 -10.37
CA ALA A 254 -8.85 7.06 -10.50
C ALA A 254 -9.68 7.37 -9.24
N ALA A 255 -9.04 7.85 -8.16
CA ALA A 255 -9.73 8.18 -6.91
C ALA A 255 -10.67 9.37 -7.09
N SER A 256 -11.82 9.32 -6.42
CA SER A 256 -12.79 10.41 -6.46
C SER A 256 -12.32 11.62 -5.64
N ASP A 257 -12.78 12.82 -6.00
CA ASP A 257 -12.55 14.04 -5.21
C ASP A 257 -12.99 13.89 -3.74
N ALA A 258 -14.03 13.09 -3.48
CA ALA A 258 -14.52 12.82 -2.13
C ALA A 258 -13.49 12.00 -1.34
N SER A 259 -12.91 10.96 -1.95
CA SER A 259 -11.83 10.16 -1.35
C SER A 259 -10.57 10.99 -1.12
N LEU A 260 -10.15 11.81 -2.11
CA LEU A 260 -8.98 12.67 -1.96
C LEU A 260 -9.17 13.71 -0.84
N ARG A 261 -10.38 14.27 -0.74
CA ARG A 261 -10.75 15.13 0.39
C ARG A 261 -10.66 14.37 1.70
N HIS A 262 -11.23 13.17 1.79
CA HIS A 262 -11.16 12.40 3.02
C HIS A 262 -9.71 12.04 3.42
N LEU A 263 -8.87 11.63 2.47
CA LEU A 263 -7.44 11.39 2.72
C LEU A 263 -6.74 12.64 3.25
N SER A 264 -7.05 13.82 2.71
CA SER A 264 -6.49 15.07 3.22
C SER A 264 -6.91 15.37 4.67
N GLU A 265 -8.11 14.95 5.07
CA GLU A 265 -8.64 15.13 6.42
C GLU A 265 -7.97 14.18 7.43
N LEU A 266 -7.45 13.04 6.99
CA LEU A 266 -6.76 12.04 7.82
C LEU A 266 -5.29 12.40 8.11
N LEU A 267 -4.71 13.40 7.43
CA LEU A 267 -3.30 13.78 7.57
C LEU A 267 -3.06 14.56 8.86
N ARG A 268 -2.09 14.16 9.67
CA ARG A 268 -1.75 14.85 10.94
C ARG A 268 -0.79 16.01 10.72
N VAL A 269 -1.29 17.10 10.14
CA VAL A 269 -0.50 18.26 9.72
C VAL A 269 0.43 18.81 10.81
N LYS A 270 -0.02 18.85 12.08
CA LYS A 270 0.79 19.27 13.25
C LYS A 270 2.12 18.48 13.38
N ASN A 271 2.14 17.24 12.92
CA ASN A 271 3.25 16.30 13.08
C ASN A 271 4.16 16.21 11.84
N LEU A 272 3.89 16.98 10.79
CA LEU A 272 4.79 17.11 9.64
C LEU A 272 6.05 17.90 10.01
N ALA A 273 7.18 17.58 9.38
CA ALA A 273 8.43 18.31 9.60
C ALA A 273 8.32 19.76 9.09
N PRO A 274 9.01 20.74 9.70
CA PRO A 274 8.92 22.14 9.25
C PRO A 274 9.22 22.35 7.77
N SER A 275 10.15 21.60 7.19
CA SER A 275 10.50 21.66 5.76
C SER A 275 9.43 21.12 4.82
N THR A 276 8.45 20.36 5.34
CA THR A 276 7.29 19.90 4.58
C THR A 276 6.05 20.73 4.91
N ARG A 277 6.14 21.75 5.79
CA ARG A 277 4.99 22.58 6.15
C ARG A 277 4.74 23.63 5.07
N VAL A 278 3.46 23.72 4.70
CA VAL A 278 2.88 24.72 3.80
C VAL A 278 3.28 24.50 2.34
N ASP A 279 4.33 25.12 1.82
CA ASP A 279 4.55 25.17 0.35
C ASP A 279 4.60 23.80 -0.35
N PRO A 280 5.30 22.77 0.21
CA PRO A 280 5.31 21.45 -0.42
C PRO A 280 3.96 20.73 -0.34
N LEU A 281 3.21 20.88 0.76
CA LEU A 281 1.87 20.30 0.90
C LEU A 281 0.88 20.92 -0.08
N LEU A 282 1.00 22.22 -0.33
CA LEU A 282 0.18 22.91 -1.33
C LEU A 282 0.48 22.45 -2.75
N GLY A 283 1.71 21.99 -2.99
CA GLY A 283 2.12 21.37 -4.24
C GLY A 283 1.55 19.97 -4.46
N LEU A 284 0.96 19.32 -3.45
CA LEU A 284 0.42 17.96 -3.57
C LEU A 284 -0.97 17.97 -4.20
N PRO A 285 -1.17 17.40 -5.40
CA PRO A 285 -2.46 17.48 -6.12
C PRO A 285 -3.63 16.90 -5.31
N TRP A 286 -3.43 15.77 -4.64
CA TRP A 286 -4.45 15.12 -3.82
C TRP A 286 -4.87 15.95 -2.59
N PHE A 287 -3.99 16.82 -2.09
CA PHE A 287 -4.26 17.64 -0.90
C PHE A 287 -5.05 18.91 -1.24
N GLN A 288 -5.05 19.35 -2.50
CA GLN A 288 -5.74 20.56 -2.98
C GLN A 288 -7.27 20.45 -2.98
N HIS A 289 -7.82 19.24 -2.83
CA HIS A 289 -9.27 19.00 -2.81
C HIS A 289 -9.94 19.43 -1.49
N ASN A 290 -9.16 19.82 -0.48
CA ASN A 290 -9.66 20.32 0.79
C ASN A 290 -9.91 21.84 0.75
N ALA A 291 -11.16 22.27 0.91
CA ALA A 291 -11.49 23.69 0.91
C ALA A 291 -10.88 24.45 2.11
N ALA A 292 -10.66 23.78 3.25
CA ALA A 292 -10.00 24.35 4.42
C ALA A 292 -8.51 24.66 4.15
N LEU A 293 -7.90 23.99 3.16
CA LEU A 293 -6.52 24.24 2.74
C LEU A 293 -6.30 25.68 2.31
N LYS A 294 -7.19 26.22 1.45
CA LYS A 294 -7.07 27.60 0.95
C LYS A 294 -7.05 28.62 2.10
N LYS A 295 -7.74 28.33 3.20
CA LYS A 295 -7.74 29.17 4.40
C LYS A 295 -6.45 28.99 5.21
N LEU A 296 -5.95 27.76 5.34
CA LEU A 296 -4.67 27.47 6.00
C LEU A 296 -3.46 28.14 5.32
N ILE A 297 -3.48 28.30 3.99
CA ILE A 297 -2.45 29.05 3.21
C ILE A 297 -2.37 30.51 3.65
N VAL A 298 -3.53 31.17 3.73
CA VAL A 298 -3.63 32.58 4.11
C VAL A 298 -3.10 32.79 5.53
N LEU A 299 -3.32 31.81 6.41
CA LEU A 299 -2.97 31.86 7.81
C LEU A 299 -1.50 31.50 8.07
N ALA A 300 -0.96 30.50 7.39
CA ALA A 300 0.45 30.13 7.55
C ALA A 300 1.42 31.20 6.99
N GLY A 301 1.01 31.94 5.96
CA GLY A 301 1.75 33.11 5.46
C GLY A 301 1.83 34.28 6.46
N SER A 302 1.01 34.27 7.50
CA SER A 302 0.96 35.34 8.52
C SER A 302 1.82 35.07 9.77
N GLY A 303 2.44 33.88 9.88
CA GLY A 303 3.32 33.53 11.00
C GLY A 303 2.62 33.03 12.27
N TRP A 304 1.34 32.70 12.19
CA TRP A 304 0.52 32.29 13.34
C TRP A 304 0.64 30.79 13.63
N CYS A 305 0.50 30.41 14.90
CA CYS A 305 0.42 29.02 15.29
C CYS A 305 -0.96 28.45 14.88
N LEU A 306 -1.00 27.26 14.26
CA LEU A 306 -2.25 26.60 13.82
C LEU A 306 -3.33 26.52 14.91
N ALA A 307 -2.93 26.46 16.19
CA ALA A 307 -3.84 26.41 17.33
C ALA A 307 -4.52 27.74 17.66
N GLU A 308 -3.86 28.88 17.42
CA GLU A 308 -4.42 30.22 17.68
C GLU A 308 -5.50 30.55 16.63
N VAL A 309 -5.24 30.15 15.40
CA VAL A 309 -6.10 30.37 14.24
C VAL A 309 -7.42 29.61 14.33
N ALA A 310 -7.41 28.38 14.85
CA ALA A 310 -8.63 27.58 15.02
C ALA A 310 -9.61 28.18 16.05
N SER A 311 -9.17 29.15 16.85
CA SER A 311 -9.99 29.79 17.89
C SER A 311 -10.66 31.10 17.47
N GLU A 312 -10.13 31.79 16.46
CA GLU A 312 -10.61 33.13 16.05
C GLU A 312 -11.61 33.09 14.90
N ASP A 313 -11.37 32.26 13.89
CA ASP A 313 -12.29 32.08 12.78
C ASP A 313 -13.07 30.78 13.02
N GLN A 314 -14.40 30.79 12.87
CA GLN A 314 -15.28 29.60 12.93
C GLN A 314 -15.01 28.57 11.80
N ILE A 315 -13.74 28.28 11.52
CA ILE A 315 -13.28 27.35 10.52
C ILE A 315 -13.13 26.00 11.21
N GLU A 316 -14.06 25.10 10.91
CA GLU A 316 -13.92 23.70 11.29
C GLU A 316 -12.78 23.09 10.48
N PHE A 317 -11.66 22.89 11.15
CA PHE A 317 -10.55 22.11 10.62
C PHE A 317 -10.75 20.62 10.91
N PRO A 318 -10.23 19.72 10.05
CA PRO A 318 -10.29 18.30 10.30
C PRO A 318 -9.63 17.93 11.65
N PRO A 319 -10.29 17.15 12.52
CA PRO A 319 -9.74 16.80 13.83
C PRO A 319 -8.35 16.14 13.76
N ALA A 320 -8.10 15.35 12.72
CA ALA A 320 -6.82 14.64 12.58
C ALA A 320 -5.64 15.61 12.38
N TRP A 321 -5.85 16.82 11.86
CA TRP A 321 -4.79 17.80 11.63
C TRP A 321 -4.07 18.20 12.92
N PHE A 322 -4.79 18.14 14.05
CA PHE A 322 -4.29 18.46 15.39
C PHE A 322 -4.07 17.23 16.26
N ALA A 323 -4.40 16.03 15.75
CA ALA A 323 -4.23 14.80 16.49
C ALA A 323 -2.76 14.56 16.88
N GLU A 324 -2.59 13.87 17.98
CA GLU A 324 -1.26 13.47 18.47
C GLU A 324 -0.54 12.57 17.44
N PRO A 325 0.80 12.48 17.48
CA PRO A 325 1.56 11.60 16.62
C PRO A 325 1.05 10.16 16.66
N ARG A 326 1.17 9.44 15.54
CA ARG A 326 0.82 8.01 15.48
C ARG A 326 1.69 7.23 16.46
N CYS A 327 1.08 6.34 17.24
CA CYS A 327 1.74 5.57 18.28
C CYS A 327 2.49 4.39 17.64
N GLY A 328 3.58 4.70 16.94
CA GLY A 328 4.44 3.75 16.25
C GLY A 328 5.33 2.93 17.15
N THR A 329 4.83 2.31 18.22
CA THR A 329 5.55 1.19 18.86
C THR A 329 5.17 -0.11 18.15
N LEU A 330 5.61 -0.27 16.90
CA LEU A 330 5.90 -1.63 16.43
C LEU A 330 6.98 -2.13 17.37
N ARG A 331 6.67 -3.12 18.23
CA ARG A 331 7.69 -3.80 19.05
C ARG A 331 8.81 -4.21 18.11
N SER A 332 9.93 -3.51 18.17
CA SER A 332 11.09 -3.87 17.38
C SER A 332 11.48 -5.27 17.85
N VAL A 333 11.29 -6.25 16.98
CA VAL A 333 11.95 -7.55 17.14
C VAL A 333 13.40 -7.31 16.71
N SER A 334 14.16 -6.58 17.53
CA SER A 334 15.64 -6.51 17.63
C SER A 334 16.11 -5.16 18.21
N PRO A 335 17.24 -5.12 18.95
CA PRO A 335 17.70 -4.00 19.78
C PRO A 335 18.33 -2.86 18.94
N PRO A 336 18.76 -1.72 19.52
CA PRO A 336 18.93 -0.47 18.79
C PRO A 336 20.16 -0.55 17.88
N LEU A 337 19.94 -0.92 16.63
CA LEU A 337 20.87 -0.61 15.57
C LEU A 337 20.79 0.90 15.39
N ALA A 338 21.82 1.60 15.88
CA ALA A 338 22.12 2.97 15.50
C ALA A 338 21.84 3.12 13.99
N SER A 339 20.90 4.01 13.65
CA SER A 339 20.42 4.24 12.29
C SER A 339 21.60 4.53 11.37
N ARG A 340 22.06 3.51 10.64
CA ARG A 340 23.20 3.58 9.73
C ARG A 340 22.69 4.13 8.41
N CYS A 341 22.89 5.42 8.16
CA CYS A 341 22.68 6.00 6.83
C CYS A 341 23.96 5.83 6.00
N GLN A 342 23.83 5.17 4.86
CA GLN A 342 24.89 5.10 3.84
C GLN A 342 24.51 6.02 2.69
N HIS A 343 25.37 6.98 2.38
CA HIS A 343 25.24 7.84 1.21
C HIS A 343 26.40 7.61 0.25
N VAL A 344 26.07 7.60 -1.04
CA VAL A 344 27.01 7.41 -2.14
C VAL A 344 26.97 8.66 -3.00
N TRP A 345 28.11 9.33 -3.15
CA TRP A 345 28.28 10.42 -4.13
C TRP A 345 29.12 9.92 -5.29
N ARG A 346 28.66 10.22 -6.51
CA ARG A 346 29.41 9.98 -7.74
C ARG A 346 29.72 11.33 -8.39
N ILE A 347 30.98 11.60 -8.68
CA ILE A 347 31.45 12.81 -9.35
C ILE A 347 32.33 12.36 -10.52
N SER A 348 32.17 12.96 -11.70
CA SER A 348 33.02 12.63 -12.85
C SER A 348 34.46 13.10 -12.61
N THR A 349 35.44 12.40 -13.17
CA THR A 349 36.87 12.78 -13.06
C THR A 349 37.11 14.20 -13.58
N ALA A 350 36.41 14.59 -14.66
CA ALA A 350 36.52 15.93 -15.24
C ALA A 350 35.95 17.01 -14.31
N ASP A 351 34.79 16.78 -13.70
CA ASP A 351 34.18 17.71 -12.76
C ASP A 351 35.02 17.84 -11.49
N PHE A 352 35.56 16.72 -11.00
CA PHE A 352 36.45 16.71 -9.83
C PHE A 352 37.72 17.51 -10.08
N ALA A 353 38.38 17.32 -11.24
CA ALA A 353 39.57 18.08 -11.62
C ALA A 353 39.26 19.58 -11.81
N ALA A 354 38.13 19.92 -12.44
CA ALA A 354 37.69 21.30 -12.58
C ALA A 354 37.45 21.97 -11.21
N LEU A 355 36.87 21.24 -10.26
CA LEU A 355 36.62 21.71 -8.89
C LEU A 355 37.91 21.89 -8.09
N ILE A 356 38.89 20.99 -8.24
CA ILE A 356 40.23 21.15 -7.64
C ILE A 356 40.89 22.44 -8.13
N ASN A 357 40.90 22.67 -9.44
CA ASN A 357 41.48 23.88 -10.04
C ASN A 357 40.76 25.15 -9.57
N LYS A 358 39.43 25.08 -9.41
CA LYS A 358 38.63 26.18 -8.87
C LYS A 358 38.89 26.40 -7.37
N ALA A 359 39.12 25.34 -6.59
CA ALA A 359 39.46 25.46 -5.17
C ALA A 359 40.86 26.04 -4.97
N LYS A 360 41.85 25.68 -5.80
CA LYS A 360 43.21 26.27 -5.78
C LYS A 360 43.21 27.81 -5.94
N THR A 361 42.21 28.36 -6.63
CA THR A 361 42.09 29.81 -6.84
C THR A 361 41.24 30.53 -5.79
N THR A 362 40.66 29.82 -4.82
CA THR A 362 39.76 30.42 -3.82
C THR A 362 40.05 29.91 -2.40
N THR A 363 40.19 30.83 -1.45
CA THR A 363 40.37 30.50 -0.01
C THR A 363 39.08 30.04 0.68
N ARG A 364 37.98 29.87 -0.06
CA ARG A 364 36.65 29.54 0.46
C ARG A 364 36.34 28.06 0.24
N TYR A 365 35.55 27.51 1.15
CA TYR A 365 34.92 26.21 1.01
C TYR A 365 34.09 26.13 -0.29
N GLN A 366 34.40 25.16 -1.15
CA GLN A 366 33.61 24.83 -2.33
C GLN A 366 32.82 23.56 -2.08
N GLU A 367 31.49 23.65 -2.13
CA GLU A 367 30.60 22.51 -2.08
C GLU A 367 30.72 21.73 -3.39
N LEU A 368 31.25 20.49 -3.32
CA LEU A 368 31.44 19.59 -4.46
C LEU A 368 30.14 18.87 -4.82
N ALA A 369 29.43 18.41 -3.79
CA ALA A 369 28.13 17.79 -3.90
C ALA A 369 27.40 17.99 -2.58
N SER A 370 26.08 18.09 -2.63
CA SER A 370 25.28 17.97 -1.42
C SER A 370 24.11 17.04 -1.63
N SER A 371 23.73 16.39 -0.55
CA SER A 371 22.48 15.65 -0.45
C SER A 371 21.75 16.11 0.80
N THR A 372 20.43 16.10 0.70
CA THR A 372 19.60 16.23 1.88
C THR A 372 19.48 14.86 2.52
N ILE A 373 19.99 14.73 3.74
CA ILE A 373 19.98 13.52 4.56
C ILE A 373 18.86 13.69 5.58
N PHE A 374 17.87 12.81 5.55
CA PHE A 374 16.86 12.77 6.62
C PHE A 374 17.31 11.79 7.69
N CYS A 375 17.48 12.27 8.92
CA CYS A 375 17.88 11.43 10.04
C CYS A 375 17.21 11.89 11.33
N LYS A 376 16.61 10.96 12.08
CA LYS A 376 15.93 11.20 13.37
C LYS A 376 14.99 12.43 13.35
N GLY A 377 14.19 12.59 12.30
CA GLY A 377 13.19 13.67 12.22
C GLY A 377 13.73 15.04 11.78
N ALA A 378 15.02 15.16 11.45
CA ALA A 378 15.61 16.39 10.96
C ALA A 378 16.25 16.19 9.56
N PHE A 379 16.13 17.22 8.72
CA PHE A 379 16.82 17.30 7.44
C PHE A 379 18.18 17.96 7.64
N PHE A 380 19.23 17.21 7.36
CA PHE A 380 20.59 17.69 7.31
C PHE A 380 21.01 17.85 5.85
N LYS A 381 21.49 19.03 5.45
CA LYS A 381 22.23 19.16 4.19
C LYS A 381 23.65 18.64 4.46
N GLY A 382 23.93 17.42 4.01
CA GLY A 382 25.26 16.84 3.98
C GLY A 382 25.97 17.34 2.72
N ALA A 383 27.03 18.11 2.88
CA ALA A 383 27.83 18.64 1.78
C ALA A 383 29.23 18.03 1.82
N LEU A 384 29.67 17.50 0.68
CA LEU A 384 31.07 17.22 0.41
C LEU A 384 31.73 18.56 0.06
N VAL A 385 32.74 18.97 0.81
CA VAL A 385 33.33 20.31 0.69
C VAL A 385 34.82 20.20 0.47
N LEU A 386 35.35 20.99 -0.48
CA LEU A 386 36.77 21.12 -0.77
C LEU A 386 37.26 22.49 -0.32
N ARG A 387 38.38 22.55 0.40
CA ARG A 387 39.02 23.83 0.78
C ARG A 387 40.52 23.78 0.53
N HIS A 388 41.05 24.86 -0.05
CA HIS A 388 42.48 25.06 -0.17
C HIS A 388 43.07 25.65 1.12
N GLY A 389 44.09 25.00 1.67
CA GLY A 389 44.87 25.46 2.82
C GLY A 389 45.78 26.64 2.44
N ASN A 390 46.00 27.56 3.38
CA ASN A 390 46.77 28.78 3.11
C ASN A 390 48.30 28.56 3.20
N GLU A 391 48.77 27.46 3.79
CA GLU A 391 50.19 27.37 4.16
C GLU A 391 51.04 26.44 3.27
N GLU A 392 50.48 25.39 2.62
CA GLU A 392 51.30 24.47 1.81
C GLU A 392 50.59 23.90 0.54
N GLY A 393 49.54 24.56 0.03
CA GLY A 393 48.84 24.06 -1.17
C GLY A 393 47.93 22.84 -0.93
N GLU A 394 47.64 22.55 0.33
CA GLU A 394 46.86 21.39 0.76
C GLU A 394 45.38 21.50 0.40
N LEU A 395 44.75 20.38 0.04
CA LEU A 395 43.33 20.27 -0.25
C LEU A 395 42.61 19.46 0.84
N TYR A 396 41.67 20.09 1.51
CA TYR A 396 40.87 19.46 2.57
C TYR A 396 39.52 19.01 2.00
N LEU A 397 39.24 17.70 2.08
CA LEU A 397 37.94 17.12 1.78
C LEU A 397 37.18 16.85 3.08
N GLY A 398 36.03 17.48 3.27
CA GLY A 398 35.24 17.38 4.50
C GLY A 398 33.75 17.13 4.26
N LEU A 399 33.08 16.58 5.27
CA LEU A 399 31.62 16.53 5.34
C LEU A 399 31.11 17.66 6.23
N SER A 400 30.26 18.52 5.69
CA SER A 400 29.54 19.52 6.47
C SER A 400 28.07 19.11 6.59
N PHE A 401 27.50 19.21 7.79
CA PHE A 401 26.07 19.01 8.02
C PHE A 401 25.45 20.34 8.45
N ARG A 402 24.28 20.66 7.90
CA ARG A 402 23.51 21.85 8.27
C ARG A 402 22.05 21.49 8.44
N THR A 403 21.35 22.08 9.41
CA THR A 403 19.89 22.07 9.42
C THR A 403 19.37 22.83 8.20
N ALA A 404 18.43 22.25 7.47
CA ALA A 404 17.83 22.90 6.30
C ALA A 404 17.18 24.24 6.72
N GLY A 405 17.76 25.36 6.26
CA GLY A 405 17.28 26.72 6.57
C GLY A 405 18.35 27.67 7.14
N ASP A 406 19.50 27.15 7.58
CA ASP A 406 20.55 27.99 8.19
C ASP A 406 21.58 28.47 7.14
N SER A 407 21.85 29.79 7.11
CA SER A 407 22.71 30.42 6.09
C SER A 407 24.20 30.43 6.47
N ALA A 408 24.53 30.25 7.75
CA ALA A 408 25.89 30.16 8.27
C ALA A 408 26.32 28.68 8.44
N TYR A 409 27.62 28.40 8.32
CA TYR A 409 28.19 27.12 8.76
C TYR A 409 28.44 27.22 10.29
N PRO A 410 27.64 26.60 11.18
CA PRO A 410 28.04 26.49 12.57
C PRO A 410 29.27 25.59 12.70
N ARG A 411 30.06 25.79 13.77
CA ARG A 411 31.19 24.89 14.11
C ARG A 411 30.64 23.46 14.24
N PRO A 412 31.28 22.45 13.65
CA PRO A 412 30.74 21.09 13.61
C PRO A 412 30.65 20.49 15.02
N ILE A 413 29.43 20.20 15.48
CA ILE A 413 29.17 19.33 16.63
C ILE A 413 28.92 17.94 16.07
N ILE A 414 29.99 17.25 15.68
CA ILE A 414 29.92 15.85 15.24
C ILE A 414 31.01 15.10 15.98
N GLN A 415 30.63 14.36 17.02
CA GLN A 415 31.59 13.70 17.89
C GLN A 415 32.13 12.38 17.32
N ARG A 416 31.49 11.77 16.30
CA ARG A 416 31.98 10.54 15.62
C ARG A 416 31.47 10.43 14.19
N VAL A 417 32.38 10.28 13.23
CA VAL A 417 32.09 9.82 11.86
C VAL A 417 33.07 8.72 11.52
N LYS A 418 32.58 7.58 11.01
CA LYS A 418 33.41 6.46 10.56
C LYS A 418 33.28 6.34 9.04
N TYR A 419 34.25 6.84 8.29
CA TYR A 419 34.25 6.73 6.83
C TYR A 419 35.03 5.49 6.38
N SER A 420 34.72 5.02 5.17
CA SER A 420 35.50 4.01 4.46
C SER A 420 35.47 4.37 2.99
N MET A 421 36.61 4.67 2.40
CA MET A 421 36.67 4.86 0.95
C MET A 421 36.96 3.53 0.27
N GLY A 422 36.32 3.33 -0.87
CA GLY A 422 36.68 2.27 -1.79
C GLY A 422 36.40 2.73 -3.20
N PHE A 423 37.17 2.23 -4.15
CA PHE A 423 36.90 2.38 -5.57
C PHE A 423 36.49 1.02 -6.13
N GLU A 424 35.77 1.07 -7.24
CA GLU A 424 35.32 -0.11 -7.96
C GLU A 424 36.16 -0.16 -9.25
N GLU A 425 37.08 -1.11 -9.33
CA GLU A 425 37.92 -1.31 -10.50
C GLU A 425 37.49 -2.64 -11.12
N GLN A 426 36.97 -2.60 -12.35
CA GLN A 426 36.50 -3.80 -13.07
C GLN A 426 35.45 -4.65 -12.32
N GLY A 427 34.61 -4.02 -11.49
CA GLY A 427 33.57 -4.70 -10.72
C GLY A 427 34.04 -5.34 -9.41
N GLU A 428 35.31 -5.19 -9.03
CA GLU A 428 35.80 -5.54 -7.69
C GLU A 428 35.93 -4.30 -6.81
N ARG A 429 35.40 -4.41 -5.59
CA ARG A 429 35.39 -3.33 -4.60
C ARG A 429 36.70 -3.32 -3.82
N VAL A 430 37.64 -2.46 -4.21
CA VAL A 430 38.87 -2.23 -3.46
C VAL A 430 38.57 -1.26 -2.32
N THR A 431 38.57 -1.76 -1.08
CA THR A 431 38.25 -0.96 0.12
C THR A 431 39.55 -0.55 0.82
N LEU A 432 39.91 0.74 0.78
CA LEU A 432 40.94 1.29 1.65
C LEU A 432 40.32 1.54 3.04
N ALA A 433 40.22 0.48 3.84
CA ALA A 433 39.73 0.57 5.20
C ALA A 433 40.87 0.96 6.16
N LYS A 434 41.02 2.25 6.47
CA LYS A 434 41.74 2.68 7.68
C LYS A 434 40.72 2.93 8.79
N GLN A 435 40.90 2.29 9.96
CA GLN A 435 40.12 2.59 11.16
C GLN A 435 40.47 4.01 11.63
N ALA A 436 39.48 4.91 11.67
CA ALA A 436 39.65 6.20 12.33
C ALA A 436 39.64 6.01 13.86
N ALA A 437 40.75 6.38 14.51
CA ALA A 437 40.79 6.63 15.95
C ALA A 437 40.35 8.07 16.24
N PHE A 438 40.12 8.38 17.51
CA PHE A 438 39.70 9.70 17.97
C PHE A 438 40.70 10.79 17.53
N PHE A 439 40.20 11.85 16.91
CA PHE A 439 40.99 13.04 16.65
C PHE A 439 40.26 14.25 17.20
N ASP A 440 40.99 15.08 17.96
CA ASP A 440 40.61 16.46 18.20
C ASP A 440 40.81 17.29 16.92
N GLN A 441 40.56 18.60 17.00
CA GLN A 441 40.62 19.49 15.84
C GLN A 441 42.02 19.50 15.19
N GLU A 442 43.09 19.32 15.96
CA GLU A 442 44.47 19.28 15.44
C GLU A 442 44.78 17.93 14.79
N GLY A 443 44.32 16.81 15.38
CA GLY A 443 44.47 15.48 14.78
C GLY A 443 43.71 15.32 13.46
N TRP A 444 42.57 16.00 13.30
CA TRP A 444 41.82 16.04 12.04
C TRP A 444 42.57 16.78 10.93
N ILE A 445 43.26 17.85 11.30
CA ILE A 445 44.07 18.63 10.36
C ILE A 445 45.24 17.77 9.89
N GLU A 446 46.04 17.19 10.78
CA GLU A 446 47.20 16.35 10.42
C GLU A 446 46.82 15.11 9.60
N TYR A 447 45.68 14.48 9.89
CA TYR A 447 45.18 13.37 9.07
C TYR A 447 44.77 13.83 7.66
N ALA A 448 44.09 14.97 7.54
CA ALA A 448 43.70 15.53 6.26
C ALA A 448 44.92 15.95 5.42
N LYS A 449 46.00 16.43 6.06
CA LYS A 449 47.28 16.72 5.39
C LYS A 449 47.93 15.47 4.81
N SER A 450 48.06 14.41 5.61
CA SER A 450 48.59 13.11 5.16
C SER A 450 47.75 12.50 4.04
N PHE A 451 46.44 12.67 4.09
CA PHE A 451 45.50 12.20 3.07
C PHE A 451 45.56 13.01 1.77
N ALA A 452 45.72 14.34 1.85
CA ALA A 452 45.89 15.20 0.70
C ALA A 452 47.23 14.94 -0.02
N ALA A 453 48.30 14.69 0.73
CA ALA A 453 49.60 14.32 0.17
C ALA A 453 49.54 12.97 -0.58
N GLU A 454 48.90 11.94 0.00
CA GLU A 454 48.69 10.64 -0.67
C GLU A 454 47.84 10.76 -1.95
N LEU A 455 46.90 11.72 -2.02
CA LEU A 455 46.06 11.97 -3.20
C LEU A 455 46.76 12.78 -4.29
N ILE A 456 47.69 13.67 -3.91
CA ILE A 456 48.50 14.48 -4.83
C ILE A 456 49.62 13.65 -5.46
N ASP A 457 50.32 12.80 -4.68
CA ASP A 457 51.29 11.84 -5.22
C ASP A 457 50.66 10.83 -6.20
N TRP A 458 49.33 10.64 -6.12
CA TRP A 458 48.55 9.76 -6.99
C TRP A 458 48.27 10.38 -8.38
N GLU A 459 48.28 11.71 -8.53
CA GLU A 459 48.14 12.40 -9.84
C GLU A 459 49.37 12.19 -10.75
N GLU A 460 50.55 11.92 -10.19
CA GLU A 460 51.79 11.82 -10.96
C GLU A 460 52.08 10.41 -11.50
N GLY A 461 51.31 9.38 -11.10
CA GLY A 461 51.72 7.97 -11.28
C GLY A 461 50.80 6.99 -12.03
N VAL A 462 49.48 7.19 -12.17
CA VAL A 462 48.57 6.08 -12.63
C VAL A 462 47.44 6.52 -13.59
N GLN A 463 47.06 5.59 -14.47
CA GLN A 463 46.01 5.66 -15.49
C GLN A 463 44.62 6.02 -14.92
N GLN A 464 43.85 6.79 -15.69
CA GLN A 464 42.48 7.20 -15.38
C GLN A 464 41.58 5.99 -15.04
N PRO A 465 40.65 6.12 -14.07
CA PRO A 465 39.67 5.07 -13.80
C PRO A 465 38.87 4.77 -15.07
N ALA A 466 38.71 3.48 -15.41
CA ALA A 466 38.14 3.02 -16.68
C ALA A 466 36.76 3.61 -17.01
N ASP A 467 35.98 3.96 -15.98
CA ASP A 467 34.62 4.47 -16.12
C ASP A 467 34.51 6.00 -16.01
N GLY A 468 35.61 6.72 -15.72
CA GLY A 468 35.63 8.19 -15.67
C GLY A 468 34.92 8.84 -14.48
N PHE A 469 34.66 8.10 -13.39
CA PHE A 469 34.04 8.61 -12.17
C PHE A 469 34.82 8.27 -10.89
N PHE A 470 34.76 9.17 -9.92
CA PHE A 470 35.08 8.90 -8.52
C PHE A 470 33.80 8.61 -7.74
N THR A 471 33.79 7.51 -6.97
CA THR A 471 32.69 7.15 -6.07
C THR A 471 33.15 7.28 -4.62
N PHE A 472 32.49 8.15 -3.86
CA PHE A 472 32.76 8.33 -2.44
C PHE A 472 31.67 7.66 -1.60
N PHE A 473 32.08 6.79 -0.68
CA PHE A 473 31.20 6.12 0.27
C PHE A 473 31.35 6.75 1.66
N PHE A 474 30.26 7.25 2.21
CA PHE A 474 30.24 7.72 3.58
C PHE A 474 29.20 6.98 4.39
N ILE A 475 29.63 6.45 5.53
CA ILE A 475 28.78 5.80 6.51
C ILE A 475 28.74 6.71 7.72
N VAL A 476 27.59 7.32 7.97
CA VAL A 476 27.42 8.20 9.14
C VAL A 476 26.91 7.33 10.28
N HIS A 477 27.74 7.16 11.31
CA HIS A 477 27.35 6.53 12.57
C HIS A 477 27.06 7.64 13.58
N MET A 478 25.79 7.94 13.79
CA MET A 478 25.38 8.85 14.86
C MET A 478 25.41 8.08 16.18
N VAL A 479 26.36 8.42 17.04
CA VAL A 479 26.41 7.96 18.45
C VAL A 479 25.73 9.04 19.29
N GLU A 480 24.86 8.63 20.22
CA GLU A 480 24.20 9.54 21.18
C GLU A 480 25.19 10.31 22.04
#